data_AF-A0A8T3M923-F1
#
_entry.id   AF-A0A8T3M923-F1
#
_cell.length_a   1.000
_cell.length_b   1.000
_cell.length_c   1.000
_cell.angle_alpha   90.00
_cell.angle_beta   90.00
_cell.angle_gamma   90.00
#
_symmetry.space_group_name_H-M   'P 1'
#
loop_
_entity.id
_entity.type
_entity.pdbx_description
1 polymer ?
#
loop_
_entity_poly.entity_id
_entity_poly.type
_entity_poly.pdbx_seq_one_letter_code
_entity_poly.pdbx_strand_id
1 'polypeptide(L)'
;GWAEFVSEQSSHGETAEAFGPDGYLWRWGQATFENWQSEFLQVFVFIVLTTFLVHRKSHESPDTDYDTEASLRRIEPKLDALEKQAGKQ
;
A
#
# COMPACT_ATOMS: atom_id res chain seq x y z
N GLY A 1 27.67 -2.48 -12.30
CA GLY A 1 26.95 -2.95 -13.52
C GLY A 1 27.76 -4.00 -14.27
N TRP A 2 27.28 -4.58 -15.38
CA TRP A 2 27.99 -5.69 -16.07
C TRP A 2 29.45 -5.36 -16.42
N ALA A 3 29.71 -4.19 -17.00
CA ALA A 3 31.08 -3.77 -17.35
C ALA A 3 32.00 -3.66 -16.12
N GLU A 4 31.46 -3.19 -15.00
CA GLU A 4 32.18 -3.10 -13.72
C GLU A 4 32.46 -4.49 -13.14
N PHE A 5 31.48 -5.39 -13.15
CA PHE A 5 31.65 -6.78 -12.74
C PHE A 5 32.74 -7.50 -13.56
N VAL A 6 32.74 -7.30 -14.88
CA VAL A 6 33.78 -7.87 -15.75
C VAL A 6 35.15 -7.29 -15.41
N SER A 7 35.24 -5.98 -15.15
CA SER A 7 36.51 -5.33 -14.78
C SER A 7 37.03 -5.82 -13.42
N GLU A 8 36.14 -6.05 -12.46
CA GLU A 8 36.45 -6.55 -11.13
C GLU A 8 36.96 -8.00 -11.22
N GLN A 9 36.22 -8.89 -11.88
CA GLN A 9 36.65 -10.29 -12.08
C GLN A 9 37.98 -10.38 -12.84
N SER A 10 38.18 -9.54 -13.85
CA SER A 10 39.44 -9.47 -14.59
C SER A 10 40.61 -9.01 -13.71
N SER A 11 40.37 -8.11 -12.75
CA SER A 11 41.38 -7.66 -11.78
C SER A 11 41.75 -8.75 -10.76
N HIS A 12 40.81 -9.66 -10.48
CA HIS A 12 41.02 -10.84 -9.64
C HIS A 12 41.61 -12.05 -10.40
N GLY A 13 41.80 -11.92 -11.72
CA GLY A 13 42.28 -13.02 -12.57
C GLY A 13 41.24 -14.11 -12.81
N GLU A 14 39.97 -13.84 -12.53
CA GLU A 14 38.84 -14.75 -12.73
C GLU A 14 38.14 -14.50 -14.07
N THR A 15 37.49 -15.53 -14.60
CA THR A 15 36.64 -15.39 -15.78
C THR A 15 35.28 -14.84 -15.39
N ALA A 16 34.86 -13.74 -16.04
CA ALA A 16 33.55 -13.16 -15.81
C ALA A 16 32.45 -14.04 -16.43
N GLU A 17 31.78 -14.82 -15.59
CA GLU A 17 30.66 -15.65 -16.01
C GLU A 17 29.33 -14.90 -15.91
N ALA A 18 28.53 -14.95 -16.98
CA ALA A 18 27.20 -14.35 -16.96
C ALA A 18 26.19 -15.19 -16.17
N PHE A 19 26.34 -16.51 -16.25
CA PHE A 19 25.44 -17.51 -15.65
C PHE A 19 26.21 -18.34 -14.61
N GLY A 20 25.47 -18.95 -13.67
CA GLY A 20 26.05 -19.74 -12.59
C GLY A 20 25.78 -19.10 -11.21
N PRO A 21 26.04 -19.84 -10.11
CA PRO A 21 25.81 -19.35 -8.75
C PRO A 21 26.61 -18.09 -8.42
N ASP A 22 27.83 -17.97 -8.95
CA ASP A 22 28.68 -16.80 -8.78
C ASP A 22 28.64 -15.86 -10.01
N GLY A 23 27.77 -16.17 -10.98
CA GLY A 23 27.61 -15.40 -12.20
C GLY A 23 26.86 -14.09 -11.97
N TYR A 24 27.08 -13.14 -12.88
CA TYR A 24 26.50 -11.80 -12.77
C TYR A 24 24.97 -11.79 -12.66
N LEU A 25 24.28 -12.66 -13.41
CA LEU A 25 22.81 -12.68 -13.40
C LEU A 25 22.24 -13.13 -12.05
N TRP A 26 22.91 -14.06 -11.37
CA TRP A 26 22.51 -14.47 -10.04
C TRP A 26 22.69 -13.32 -9.05
N ARG A 27 23.88 -12.71 -9.02
CA ARG A 27 24.17 -11.54 -8.15
C ARG A 27 23.23 -10.37 -8.41
N TRP A 28 23.00 -10.02 -9.67
CA TRP A 28 22.07 -8.96 -10.06
C TRP A 28 20.63 -9.29 -9.63
N GLY A 29 20.20 -10.54 -9.82
CA GLY A 29 18.89 -11.02 -9.40
C GLY A 29 18.71 -10.93 -7.89
N GLN A 30 19.70 -11.37 -7.11
CA GLN A 30 19.70 -11.24 -5.65
C GLN A 30 19.59 -9.78 -5.22
N ALA A 31 20.45 -8.89 -5.73
CA ALA A 31 20.41 -7.47 -5.39
C ALA A 31 19.06 -6.82 -5.76
N THR A 32 18.47 -7.22 -6.90
CA THR A 32 17.15 -6.73 -7.32
C THR A 32 16.05 -7.25 -6.40
N PHE A 33 16.10 -8.52 -6.01
CA PHE A 33 15.13 -9.12 -5.09
C PHE A 33 15.25 -8.57 -3.67
N GLU A 34 16.47 -8.32 -3.18
CA GLU A 34 16.72 -7.67 -1.89
C GLU A 34 16.15 -6.25 -1.89
N ASN A 35 16.41 -5.47 -2.94
CA ASN A 35 15.84 -4.13 -3.07
C ASN A 35 14.30 -4.19 -3.11
N TRP A 36 13.72 -5.06 -3.95
CA TRP A 36 12.28 -5.24 -4.04
C TRP A 36 11.66 -5.69 -2.72
N GLN A 37 12.30 -6.62 -2.01
CA GLN A 37 11.85 -7.08 -0.69
C GLN A 37 11.83 -5.92 0.31
N SER A 38 12.86 -5.07 0.30
CA SER A 38 12.94 -3.92 1.19
C SER A 38 11.85 -2.89 0.90
N GLU A 39 11.57 -2.61 -0.37
CA GLU A 39 10.50 -1.71 -0.80
C GLU A 39 9.12 -2.27 -0.42
N PHE A 40 8.88 -3.57 -0.65
CA PHE A 40 7.64 -4.24 -0.23
C PHE A 40 7.44 -4.13 1.28
N LEU A 41 8.47 -4.43 2.07
CA LEU A 41 8.38 -4.36 3.52
C LEU A 41 8.13 -2.93 4.01
N GLN A 42 8.77 -1.94 3.39
CA GLN A 42 8.54 -0.53 3.70
C GLN A 42 7.08 -0.13 3.45
N VAL A 43 6.52 -0.46 2.29
CA VAL A 43 5.12 -0.16 1.94
C VAL A 43 4.17 -0.90 2.89
N PHE A 44 4.44 -2.17 3.19
CA PHE A 44 3.63 -2.96 4.12
C PHE A 44 3.60 -2.34 5.52
N VAL A 45 4.77 -2.02 6.09
CA VAL A 45 4.87 -1.38 7.40
C VAL A 45 4.18 -0.02 7.39
N PHE A 46 4.33 0.76 6.32
CA PHE A 46 3.64 2.04 6.17
C PHE A 46 2.12 1.88 6.16
N ILE A 47 1.56 0.93 5.40
CA ILE A 47 0.11 0.66 5.37
C ILE A 47 -0.39 0.19 6.74
N VAL A 48 0.32 -0.73 7.39
CA VAL A 48 -0.07 -1.25 8.71
C VAL A 48 -0.04 -0.13 9.75
N LEU A 49 1.03 0.66 9.78
CA LEU A 49 1.18 1.77 10.72
C LEU A 49 0.14 2.85 10.48
N THR A 50 -0.09 3.25 9.23
CA THR A 50 -1.10 4.26 8.88
C THR A 50 -2.51 3.77 9.21
N THR A 51 -2.86 2.54 8.85
CA THR A 51 -4.14 1.91 9.21
C THR A 51 -4.31 1.86 10.72
N PHE A 52 -3.29 1.42 11.46
CA PHE A 52 -3.32 1.37 12.93
C PHE A 52 -3.52 2.75 13.56
N LEU A 53 -2.77 3.76 13.10
CA LEU A 53 -2.87 5.13 13.62
C LEU A 53 -4.23 5.77 13.28
N VAL A 54 -4.74 5.53 12.07
CA VAL A 54 -6.07 5.99 11.64
C VAL A 54 -7.15 5.32 12.46
N HIS A 55 -7.15 3.99 12.62
CA HIS A 55 -8.14 3.30 13.46
C HIS A 55 -8.05 3.67 14.94
N ARG A 56 -6.85 3.89 15.50
CA ARG A 56 -6.69 4.34 16.90
C ARG A 56 -7.22 5.76 17.13
N LYS A 57 -7.22 6.63 16.11
CA LYS A 57 -7.76 8.00 16.19
C LYS A 57 -9.21 8.11 15.71
N SER A 58 -9.70 7.15 14.93
CA SER A 58 -11.02 7.12 14.29
C SER A 58 -12.01 6.18 15.01
N HIS A 59 -12.07 6.27 16.35
CA HIS A 59 -13.21 5.75 17.11
C HIS A 59 -14.47 6.66 16.97
N GLU A 60 -14.55 7.51 15.94
CA GLU A 60 -15.60 8.53 15.84
C GLU A 60 -16.83 8.09 15.03
N SER A 61 -16.78 7.03 14.22
CA SER A 61 -17.98 6.26 13.87
C SER A 61 -17.63 5.02 13.05
N PRO A 62 -17.83 3.79 13.54
CA PRO A 62 -18.34 2.77 12.67
C PRO A 62 -19.82 3.10 12.45
N ASP A 63 -20.14 3.86 11.40
CA ASP A 63 -21.48 3.94 10.85
C ASP A 63 -21.81 2.52 10.38
N THR A 64 -22.23 1.69 11.32
CA THR A 64 -22.82 0.39 11.06
C THR A 64 -24.15 0.66 10.36
N ASP A 65 -24.62 -0.27 9.52
CA ASP A 65 -25.90 -0.13 8.83
C ASP A 65 -27.04 0.29 9.78
N TYR A 66 -26.99 -0.16 11.03
CA TYR A 66 -27.91 0.25 12.10
C TYR A 66 -27.92 1.77 12.39
N ASP A 67 -26.75 2.41 12.44
CA ASP A 67 -26.63 3.85 12.74
C ASP A 67 -27.00 4.71 11.52
N THR A 68 -26.74 4.18 10.32
CA THR A 68 -27.20 4.77 9.05
C THR A 68 -28.73 4.73 8.97
N GLU A 69 -29.34 3.58 9.25
CA GLU A 69 -30.81 3.44 9.29
C GLU A 69 -31.45 4.33 10.36
N ALA A 70 -30.83 4.43 11.54
CA ALA A 70 -31.31 5.31 12.61
C ALA A 70 -31.25 6.79 12.22
N SER A 71 -30.18 7.19 11.53
CA SER A 71 -30.03 8.54 10.98
C SER A 71 -31.05 8.82 9.89
N LEU A 72 -31.29 7.89 8.96
CA LEU A 72 -32.29 8.02 7.90
C LEU A 72 -33.72 8.16 8.47
N ARG A 73 -34.10 7.31 9.42
CA ARG A 73 -35.41 7.39 10.10
C ARG A 73 -35.65 8.71 10.82
N ARG A 74 -34.58 9.38 11.29
CA ARG A 74 -34.67 10.70 11.92
C ARG A 74 -34.90 11.83 10.91
N ILE A 75 -34.46 11.65 9.66
CA ILE A 75 -34.49 12.68 8.61
C ILE A 75 -35.74 12.53 7.75
N GLU A 76 -36.26 11.32 7.55
CA GLU A 76 -37.48 11.02 6.77
C GLU A 76 -38.70 11.89 7.14
N PRO A 77 -39.12 12.00 8.41
CA PRO A 77 -40.27 12.85 8.76
C PRO A 77 -40.01 14.35 8.57
N LYS A 78 -38.73 14.78 8.60
CA LYS A 78 -38.35 16.18 8.33
C LYS A 78 -38.42 16.47 6.84
N LEU A 79 -38.02 15.52 6.00
CA LEU A 79 -38.11 15.63 4.56
C LEU A 79 -39.58 15.74 4.11
N ASP A 80 -40.45 14.88 4.64
CA ASP A 80 -41.89 14.93 4.37
C ASP A 80 -42.51 16.27 4.77
N ALA A 81 -42.12 16.82 5.92
CA ALA A 81 -42.62 18.10 6.41
C ALA A 81 -42.18 19.27 5.51
N LEU A 82 -40.94 19.22 4.99
CA LEU A 82 -40.40 20.22 4.07
C LEU A 82 -41.02 20.10 2.68
N GLU A 83 -41.19 18.89 2.16
CA GLU A 83 -41.87 18.64 0.88
C GLU A 83 -43.32 19.14 0.93
N LYS A 84 -44.02 18.91 2.04
CA LYS A 84 -45.38 19.42 2.26
C LYS A 84 -45.45 20.94 2.42
N GLN A 85 -44.38 21.59 2.90
CA GLN A 85 -44.25 23.05 2.92
C GLN A 85 -43.91 23.61 1.53
N ALA A 86 -43.05 22.94 0.78
CA ALA A 86 -42.63 23.37 -0.55
C ALA A 86 -43.73 23.17 -1.61
N GLY A 87 -44.49 22.06 -1.55
CA GLY A 87 -45.65 21.80 -2.42
C GLY A 87 -46.93 22.55 -2.04
N LYS A 88 -46.89 23.35 -0.97
CA LYS A 88 -47.97 24.28 -0.57
C LYS A 88 -47.71 25.73 -1.01
N GLN A 89 -46.58 26.01 -1.66
CA GLN A 89 -46.30 27.30 -2.30
C GLN A 89 -46.64 27.27 -3.78
#